data_AF-A0A4S8KU75-F1
#
_entry.id   AF-A0A4S8KU75-F1
#
_cell.length_a   1.000
_cell.length_b   1.000
_cell.length_c   1.000
_cell.angle_alpha   90.00
_cell.angle_beta   90.00
_cell.angle_gamma   90.00
#
_symmetry.space_group_name_H-M   'P 1'
#
loop_
_entity.id
_entity.type
_entity.pdbx_description
1 polymer ?
#
loop_
_entity_poly.entity_id
_entity_poly.type
_entity_poly.pdbx_seq_one_letter_code
_entity_poly.pdbx_strand_id
1 'polypeptide(L)'
;MRDLATLHRLGHVWQHNSKELSNELLAHTCRDHCPTITSVFEFIKPKQSPSECRAAQPLPQPCPPQLFPPLPPQDELTNKIITEWDEDFGFRNIEEVGCAVCGQLKLRREMAPLKSMANYLHVLTQPGVTRKERKSNTEAMTELKGPVIDHNCDQVCETCRRSLRDGKVPRISLANGFWLGAVPQELKTLNFMEKLLIQKIRTNCCFVKVSSGMRKMISHVIAFEAPVTKVYD
;
A
#
# COMPACT_ATOMS: atom_id res chain seq x y z
N MET A 1 2.32 -13.53 -33.30
CA MET A 1 3.22 -14.00 -34.37
C MET A 1 2.89 -15.41 -34.84
N ARG A 2 2.77 -16.41 -33.95
CA ARG A 2 2.36 -17.76 -34.35
C ARG A 2 1.00 -17.79 -35.04
N ASP A 3 0.01 -17.09 -34.50
CA ASP A 3 -1.33 -17.02 -35.12
C ASP A 3 -1.30 -16.41 -36.52
N LEU A 4 -0.46 -15.39 -36.73
CA LEU A 4 -0.22 -14.78 -38.03
C LEU A 4 0.42 -15.79 -39.00
N ALA A 5 1.45 -16.52 -38.56
CA ALA A 5 2.10 -17.56 -39.36
C ALA A 5 1.14 -18.70 -39.74
N THR A 6 0.27 -19.14 -38.83
CA THR A 6 -0.78 -20.13 -39.15
C THR A 6 -1.80 -19.59 -40.14
N LEU A 7 -2.11 -18.30 -40.07
CA LEU A 7 -3.06 -17.64 -40.97
C LEU A 7 -2.53 -17.57 -42.42
N HIS A 8 -1.22 -17.36 -42.55
CA HIS A 8 -0.48 -17.44 -43.82
C HIS A 8 -0.13 -18.88 -44.23
N ARG A 9 -0.65 -19.89 -43.51
CA ARG A 9 -0.41 -21.32 -43.73
C ARG A 9 1.08 -21.69 -43.79
N LEU A 10 1.92 -20.98 -43.03
CA LEU A 10 3.31 -21.38 -42.85
C LEU A 10 3.33 -22.72 -42.10
N GLY A 11 4.10 -23.68 -42.59
CA GLY A 11 4.21 -25.01 -42.00
C GLY A 11 4.90 -24.98 -40.63
N HIS A 12 4.63 -25.97 -39.78
CA HIS A 12 5.44 -26.24 -38.58
C HIS A 12 5.61 -25.07 -37.57
N VAL A 13 4.67 -24.12 -37.52
CA VAL A 13 4.68 -22.92 -36.63
C VAL A 13 5.00 -23.22 -35.16
N TRP A 14 4.65 -24.41 -34.67
CA TRP A 14 4.85 -24.82 -33.28
C TRP A 14 6.30 -25.22 -32.96
N GLN A 15 7.10 -25.57 -33.97
CA GLN A 15 8.49 -26.00 -33.81
C GLN A 15 9.48 -24.83 -33.86
N HIS A 16 9.05 -23.69 -34.40
CA HIS A 16 9.90 -22.52 -34.56
C HIS A 16 9.91 -21.60 -33.34
N ASN A 17 11.09 -21.03 -33.07
CA ASN A 17 11.23 -19.95 -32.11
C ASN A 17 10.78 -18.61 -32.72
N SER A 18 10.63 -17.58 -31.88
CA SER A 18 10.05 -16.30 -32.31
C SER A 18 10.88 -15.57 -33.37
N LYS A 19 12.19 -15.79 -33.46
CA LYS A 19 13.05 -15.14 -34.47
C LYS A 19 12.93 -15.83 -35.83
N GLU A 20 12.90 -17.16 -35.83
CA GLU A 20 12.70 -17.97 -37.04
C GLU A 20 11.36 -17.67 -37.70
N LEU A 21 10.28 -17.63 -36.91
CA LEU A 21 8.95 -17.25 -37.38
C LEU A 21 8.90 -15.84 -37.98
N SER A 22 9.64 -14.90 -37.39
CA SER A 22 9.71 -13.53 -37.91
C SER A 22 10.41 -13.49 -39.27
N ASN A 23 11.49 -14.26 -39.44
CA ASN A 23 12.23 -14.31 -40.69
C ASN A 23 11.43 -14.99 -41.80
N GLU A 24 10.70 -16.07 -41.49
CA GLU A 24 9.82 -16.74 -42.45
C GLU A 24 8.64 -15.87 -42.87
N LEU A 25 8.04 -15.13 -41.94
CA LEU A 25 6.98 -14.16 -42.24
C LEU A 25 7.49 -13.00 -43.11
N LEU A 26 8.73 -12.54 -42.91
CA LEU A 26 9.34 -11.49 -43.73
C LEU A 26 9.72 -11.98 -45.14
N ALA A 27 10.14 -13.25 -45.25
CA ALA A 27 10.46 -13.87 -46.54
C ALA A 27 9.22 -14.32 -47.32
N HIS A 28 8.07 -14.44 -46.65
CA HIS A 28 6.81 -14.82 -47.27
C HIS A 28 6.26 -13.70 -48.16
N THR A 29 5.88 -14.04 -49.38
CA THR A 29 5.19 -13.13 -50.30
C THR A 29 3.72 -13.54 -50.41
N CYS A 30 2.83 -12.64 -49.99
CA CYS A 30 1.39 -12.88 -50.00
C CYS A 30 0.86 -12.99 -51.44
N ARG A 31 0.62 -14.21 -51.93
CA ARG A 31 -0.15 -14.47 -53.17
C ARG A 31 -1.61 -14.79 -52.84
N ASP A 32 -2.46 -14.95 -53.87
CA ASP A 32 -3.95 -15.04 -53.88
C ASP A 32 -4.64 -15.92 -52.81
N HIS A 33 -3.88 -16.69 -52.02
CA HIS A 33 -4.36 -17.57 -50.97
C HIS A 33 -4.12 -17.03 -49.54
N CYS A 34 -3.50 -15.85 -49.40
CA CYS A 34 -3.36 -15.18 -48.12
C CYS A 34 -4.61 -14.36 -47.82
N PRO A 35 -5.27 -14.55 -46.67
CA PRO A 35 -6.43 -13.75 -46.32
C PRO A 35 -6.05 -12.28 -46.15
N THR A 36 -6.74 -11.38 -46.84
CA THR A 36 -6.59 -9.92 -46.75
C THR A 36 -7.16 -9.42 -45.43
N ILE A 37 -6.49 -9.74 -44.33
CA ILE A 37 -6.88 -9.25 -43.00
C ILE A 37 -6.03 -8.02 -42.66
N THR A 38 -6.64 -6.84 -42.78
CA THR A 38 -6.07 -5.60 -42.24
C THR A 38 -6.21 -5.63 -40.73
N SER A 39 -5.10 -5.78 -40.01
CA SER A 39 -5.10 -5.65 -38.55
C SER A 39 -5.20 -4.17 -38.17
N VAL A 40 -6.41 -3.71 -37.85
CA VAL A 40 -6.62 -2.38 -37.27
C VAL A 40 -6.45 -2.50 -35.76
N PHE A 41 -5.44 -1.83 -35.21
CA PHE A 41 -5.31 -1.69 -33.77
C PHE A 41 -6.27 -0.61 -33.30
N GLU A 42 -7.41 -1.02 -32.76
CA GLU A 42 -8.31 -0.11 -32.05
C GLU A 42 -7.93 -0.08 -30.57
N PHE A 43 -7.73 1.13 -30.04
CA PHE A 43 -7.49 1.35 -28.62
C PHE A 43 -8.77 0.99 -27.85
N ILE A 44 -8.81 -0.18 -27.22
CA ILE A 44 -9.91 -0.56 -26.33
C ILE A 44 -9.80 0.31 -25.08
N LYS A 45 -10.63 1.35 -24.99
CA LYS A 45 -10.79 2.12 -23.75
C LYS A 45 -11.24 1.16 -22.64
N PRO A 46 -10.65 1.22 -21.44
CA PRO A 46 -10.98 0.29 -20.36
C PRO A 46 -12.48 0.34 -20.05
N LYS A 47 -13.09 -0.85 -19.91
CA LYS A 47 -14.51 -1.00 -19.53
C LYS A 47 -14.74 -0.26 -18.21
N GLN A 48 -15.47 0.85 -18.27
CA GLN A 48 -16.04 1.49 -17.08
C GLN A 48 -17.04 0.52 -16.45
N SER A 49 -16.92 0.31 -15.14
CA SER A 49 -17.89 -0.45 -14.35
C SER A 49 -19.30 0.13 -14.48
N PRO A 50 -20.36 -0.69 -14.44
CA PRO A 50 -21.73 -0.21 -14.54
C PRO A 50 -22.17 0.39 -13.21
N SER A 51 -22.06 1.72 -13.07
CA SER A 51 -22.83 2.46 -12.09
C SER A 51 -23.11 3.86 -12.61
N GLU A 52 -24.41 4.08 -12.89
CA GLU A 52 -25.10 5.36 -13.09
C GLU A 52 -24.90 6.05 -14.46
N CYS A 53 -25.91 5.83 -15.32
CA CYS A 53 -26.19 6.65 -16.49
C CYS A 53 -26.43 8.11 -16.09
N ARG A 54 -25.37 8.92 -16.01
CA ARG A 54 -25.49 10.35 -16.22
C ARG A 54 -25.58 10.61 -17.72
N ALA A 55 -26.61 11.35 -18.12
CA ALA A 55 -26.81 11.80 -19.49
C ALA A 55 -25.50 12.29 -20.12
N ALA A 56 -25.28 11.94 -21.39
CA ALA A 56 -24.10 12.31 -22.15
C ALA A 56 -23.82 13.81 -22.00
N GLN A 57 -22.73 14.14 -21.30
CA GLN A 57 -22.22 15.51 -21.32
C GLN A 57 -21.82 15.84 -22.76
N PRO A 58 -22.14 17.04 -23.26
CA PRO A 58 -21.66 17.50 -24.56
C PRO A 58 -20.14 17.38 -24.63
N LEU A 59 -19.63 17.02 -25.82
CA LEU A 59 -18.21 17.06 -26.13
C LEU A 59 -17.60 18.39 -25.61
N PRO A 60 -16.45 18.35 -24.91
CA PRO A 60 -15.82 19.58 -24.43
C PRO A 60 -15.56 20.48 -25.64
N GLN A 61 -16.12 21.69 -25.58
CA GLN A 61 -15.97 22.69 -26.64
C GLN A 61 -14.47 22.92 -26.89
N PRO A 62 -14.05 23.16 -28.15
CA PRO A 62 -12.67 23.54 -28.44
C PRO A 62 -12.32 24.77 -27.61
N CYS A 63 -11.36 24.63 -26.69
CA CYS A 63 -10.92 25.75 -25.87
C CYS A 63 -10.45 26.88 -26.79
N PRO A 64 -10.86 28.13 -26.54
CA PRO A 64 -10.37 29.26 -27.31
C PRO A 64 -8.84 29.31 -27.26
N PRO A 65 -8.16 29.77 -28.34
CA PRO A 65 -6.71 29.84 -28.38
C PRO A 65 -6.21 30.70 -27.21
N GLN A 66 -5.62 30.05 -26.21
CA GLN A 66 -5.01 30.75 -25.08
C GLN A 66 -3.78 31.51 -25.59
N LEU A 67 -3.77 32.82 -25.38
CA LEU A 67 -2.62 33.67 -25.64
C LEU A 67 -1.45 33.21 -24.75
N PHE A 68 -0.30 32.97 -25.38
CA PHE A 68 0.94 32.60 -24.68
C PHE A 68 1.97 33.75 -24.78
N PRO A 69 2.61 34.15 -23.67
CA PRO A 69 2.36 33.67 -22.30
C PRO A 69 0.99 34.12 -21.77
N PRO A 70 0.41 33.38 -20.83
CA PRO A 70 -0.85 33.78 -20.21
C PRO A 70 -0.70 35.15 -19.54
N LEU A 71 -1.78 35.92 -19.55
CA LEU A 71 -1.86 37.17 -18.80
C LEU A 71 -1.68 36.87 -17.30
N PRO A 72 -1.10 37.80 -16.53
CA PRO A 72 -0.98 37.63 -15.08
C PRO A 72 -2.36 37.42 -14.44
N PRO A 73 -2.48 36.57 -13.41
CA PRO A 73 -3.74 36.33 -12.73
C PRO A 73 -4.23 37.60 -12.03
N GLN A 74 -5.55 37.72 -11.89
CA GLN A 74 -6.15 38.79 -11.11
C GLN A 74 -5.82 38.63 -9.62
N ASP A 75 -5.68 39.75 -8.90
CA ASP A 75 -5.35 39.75 -7.47
C ASP A 75 -6.34 38.93 -6.63
N GLU A 76 -7.64 38.94 -6.98
CA GLU A 76 -8.65 38.10 -6.33
C GLU A 76 -8.34 36.61 -6.44
N LEU A 77 -7.92 36.16 -7.63
CA LEU A 77 -7.54 34.76 -7.85
C LEU A 77 -6.27 34.42 -7.08
N THR A 78 -5.29 35.32 -7.07
CA THR A 78 -4.05 35.13 -6.30
C THR A 78 -4.33 35.00 -4.81
N ASN A 79 -5.15 35.89 -4.25
CA ASN A 79 -5.54 35.83 -2.83
C ASN A 79 -6.33 34.57 -2.51
N LYS A 80 -7.22 34.14 -3.42
CA LYS A 80 -7.95 32.87 -3.28
C LYS A 80 -6.99 31.68 -3.25
N ILE A 81 -6.03 31.61 -4.17
CA ILE A 81 -5.03 30.54 -4.20
C ILE A 81 -4.22 30.51 -2.90
N ILE A 82 -3.79 31.68 -2.40
CA ILE A 82 -3.02 31.77 -1.15
C ILE A 82 -3.85 31.28 0.04
N THR A 83 -5.11 31.72 0.14
CA THR A 83 -5.99 31.32 1.25
C THR A 83 -6.35 29.84 1.21
N GLU A 84 -6.72 29.30 0.04
CA GLU A 84 -6.96 27.87 -0.13
C GLU A 84 -5.71 27.05 0.20
N TRP A 85 -4.53 27.51 -0.22
CA TRP A 85 -3.28 26.85 0.10
C TRP A 85 -2.99 26.87 1.62
N ASP A 86 -3.15 28.00 2.29
CA ASP A 86 -2.92 28.11 3.74
C ASP A 86 -3.92 27.23 4.53
N GLU A 87 -5.17 27.16 4.08
CA GLU A 87 -6.17 26.26 4.67
C GLU A 87 -5.81 24.79 4.47
N ASP A 88 -5.48 24.37 3.25
CA ASP A 88 -5.14 22.99 2.92
C ASP A 88 -3.82 22.54 3.58
N PHE A 89 -2.84 23.43 3.67
CA PHE A 89 -1.54 23.20 4.29
C PHE A 89 -1.48 23.60 5.77
N GLY A 90 -2.62 23.93 6.36
CA GLY A 90 -2.73 24.17 7.79
C GLY A 90 -2.21 22.97 8.59
N PHE A 91 -1.58 23.23 9.74
CA PHE A 91 -0.92 22.23 10.58
C PHE A 91 -1.75 20.95 10.83
N ARG A 92 -3.06 21.08 11.04
CA ARG A 92 -3.97 19.94 11.29
C ARG A 92 -4.19 19.03 10.06
N ASN A 93 -3.97 19.55 8.86
CA ASN A 93 -4.17 18.85 7.59
C ASN A 93 -2.92 18.11 7.11
N ILE A 94 -1.76 18.45 7.67
CA ILE A 94 -0.47 17.81 7.34
C ILE A 94 0.04 16.92 8.48
N GLU A 95 -0.11 17.37 9.73
CA GLU A 95 0.46 16.65 10.87
C GLU A 95 -0.17 15.27 11.02
N GLU A 96 0.68 14.26 11.07
CA GLU A 96 0.30 12.90 11.41
C GLU A 96 0.54 12.63 12.89
N VAL A 97 -0.45 12.03 13.54
CA VAL A 97 -0.41 11.66 14.96
C VAL A 97 -0.78 10.19 15.13
N GLY A 98 -0.26 9.57 16.19
CA GLY A 98 -0.49 8.16 16.48
C GLY A 98 -1.89 7.89 17.05
N CYS A 99 -2.49 6.78 16.61
CA CYS A 99 -3.71 6.24 17.21
C CYS A 99 -3.39 5.32 18.40
N ALA A 100 -3.95 5.61 19.57
CA ALA A 100 -3.76 4.82 20.78
C ALA A 100 -4.30 3.38 20.67
N VAL A 101 -5.23 3.11 19.75
CA VAL A 101 -5.89 1.80 19.64
C VAL A 101 -5.20 0.88 18.64
N CYS A 102 -4.73 1.40 17.51
CA CYS A 102 -4.08 0.61 16.47
C CYS A 102 -2.59 0.94 16.23
N GLY A 103 -2.05 1.96 16.89
CA GLY A 103 -0.65 2.39 16.74
C GLY A 103 -0.30 3.03 15.39
N GLN A 104 -1.26 3.17 14.47
CA GLN A 104 -1.00 3.78 13.16
C GLN A 104 -0.95 5.31 13.24
N LEU A 105 -0.06 5.90 12.44
CA LEU A 105 -0.08 7.33 12.13
C LEU A 105 -1.25 7.65 11.20
N LYS A 106 -1.97 8.73 11.52
CA LYS A 106 -3.10 9.26 10.76
C LYS A 106 -3.09 10.78 10.83
N LEU A 107 -3.66 11.44 9.83
CA LEU A 107 -3.80 12.89 9.81
C LEU A 107 -4.57 13.37 11.04
N ARG A 108 -4.07 14.42 11.71
CA ARG A 108 -4.67 14.96 12.93
C ARG A 108 -6.13 15.37 12.75
N ARG A 109 -6.53 15.85 11.56
CA ARG A 109 -7.93 16.16 11.26
C ARG A 109 -8.88 14.95 11.33
N GLU A 110 -8.37 13.73 11.17
CA GLU A 110 -9.15 12.47 11.19
C GLU A 110 -9.16 11.78 12.57
N MET A 111 -8.67 12.48 13.59
CA MET A 111 -8.41 11.93 14.91
C MET A 111 -9.35 12.56 15.94
N ALA A 112 -9.80 11.72 16.88
CA ALA A 112 -10.63 12.14 18.01
C ALA A 112 -9.87 11.95 19.32
N PRO A 113 -10.09 12.80 20.35
CA PRO A 113 -9.47 12.60 21.66
C PRO A 113 -9.85 11.25 22.28
N LEU A 114 -8.87 10.49 22.77
CA LEU A 114 -9.08 9.18 23.42
C LEU A 114 -10.02 9.28 24.62
N LYS A 115 -9.97 10.39 25.37
CA LYS A 115 -10.88 10.68 26.49
C LYS A 115 -12.36 10.60 26.10
N SER A 116 -12.70 10.95 24.85
CA SER A 116 -14.08 10.85 24.34
C SER A 116 -14.60 9.41 24.19
N MET A 117 -13.69 8.43 24.25
CA MET A 117 -13.96 7.01 24.04
C MET A 117 -13.79 6.17 25.31
N ALA A 118 -13.60 6.79 26.49
CA ALA A 118 -13.29 6.10 27.74
C ALA A 118 -14.26 4.94 28.06
N ASN A 119 -15.56 5.14 27.84
CA ASN A 119 -16.60 4.14 28.13
C ASN A 119 -16.57 2.91 27.20
N TYR A 120 -15.91 3.01 26.05
CA TYR A 120 -15.85 1.94 25.05
C TYR A 120 -14.53 1.13 25.12
N LEU A 121 -13.56 1.56 25.94
CA LEU A 121 -12.25 0.92 26.00
C LEU A 121 -12.28 -0.49 26.59
N HIS A 122 -13.32 -0.85 27.36
CA HIS A 122 -13.47 -2.19 27.94
C HIS A 122 -13.43 -3.31 26.89
N VAL A 123 -13.86 -3.02 25.65
CA VAL A 123 -13.80 -3.94 24.51
C VAL A 123 -12.36 -4.37 24.17
N LEU A 124 -11.38 -3.54 24.50
CA LEU A 124 -9.96 -3.77 24.22
C LEU A 124 -9.25 -4.55 25.34
N THR A 125 -9.94 -4.99 26.39
CA THR A 125 -9.34 -5.82 27.43
C THR A 125 -9.26 -7.26 26.94
N GLN A 126 -8.07 -7.69 26.55
CA GLN A 126 -7.80 -9.08 26.15
C GLN A 126 -6.66 -9.70 26.97
N PRO A 127 -6.91 -10.84 27.65
CA PRO A 127 -5.86 -11.57 28.35
C PRO A 127 -4.90 -12.23 27.34
N GLY A 128 -3.64 -12.40 27.72
CA GLY A 128 -2.63 -13.08 26.90
C GLY A 128 -1.97 -12.21 25.82
N VAL A 129 -2.42 -10.97 25.63
CA VAL A 129 -1.95 -10.09 24.54
C VAL A 129 -0.78 -9.21 24.98
N THR A 130 -0.75 -8.79 26.24
CA THR A 130 0.29 -7.89 26.76
C THR A 130 1.25 -8.63 27.67
N ARG A 131 2.47 -8.12 27.77
CA ARG A 131 3.49 -8.69 28.65
C ARG A 131 4.34 -7.60 29.27
N LYS A 132 4.42 -7.59 30.60
CA LYS A 132 5.32 -6.71 31.32
C LYS A 132 6.78 -7.14 31.11
N GLU A 133 7.64 -6.16 30.88
CA GLU A 133 9.09 -6.37 30.85
C GLU A 133 9.57 -6.98 32.18
N ARG A 134 10.52 -7.92 32.08
CA ARG A 134 11.16 -8.56 33.25
C ARG A 134 12.55 -7.97 33.43
N LYS A 135 12.89 -7.60 34.67
CA LYS A 135 14.21 -7.09 35.02
C LYS A 135 15.13 -8.15 35.63
N SER A 136 14.58 -9.30 35.99
CA SER A 136 15.35 -10.44 36.49
C SER A 136 14.78 -11.77 36.00
N ASN A 137 15.60 -12.82 36.04
CA ASN A 137 15.17 -14.18 35.71
C ASN A 137 14.23 -14.79 36.76
N THR A 138 14.21 -14.23 37.98
CA THR A 138 13.33 -14.66 39.07
C THR A 138 11.95 -14.00 39.01
N GLU A 139 11.80 -12.91 38.25
CA GLU A 139 10.53 -12.23 38.09
C GLU A 139 9.56 -13.06 37.23
N ALA A 140 8.33 -13.24 37.72
CA ALA A 140 7.29 -13.98 37.02
C ALA A 140 6.83 -13.23 35.76
N MET A 141 6.41 -13.98 34.73
CA MET A 141 5.79 -13.38 33.55
C MET A 141 4.39 -12.87 33.93
N THR A 142 4.17 -11.57 33.80
CA THR A 142 2.89 -10.93 34.14
C THR A 142 2.40 -10.05 32.99
N GLU A 143 1.09 -9.86 32.90
CA GLU A 143 0.43 -9.05 31.87
C GLU A 143 0.16 -7.63 32.39
N LEU A 144 -0.01 -6.68 31.46
CA LEU A 144 -0.49 -5.35 31.81
C LEU A 144 -2.00 -5.39 32.03
N LYS A 145 -2.44 -4.80 33.15
CA LYS A 145 -3.87 -4.74 33.49
C LYS A 145 -4.57 -3.65 32.69
N GLY A 146 -5.79 -3.93 32.22
CA GLY A 146 -6.67 -2.95 31.60
C GLY A 146 -6.80 -3.12 30.08
N PRO A 147 -7.32 -2.10 29.37
CA PRO A 147 -7.46 -2.13 27.92
C PRO A 147 -6.09 -2.05 27.24
N VAL A 148 -5.91 -2.82 26.15
CA VAL A 148 -4.67 -2.84 25.39
C VAL A 148 -4.61 -1.63 24.45
N ILE A 149 -3.92 -0.58 24.89
CA ILE A 149 -3.72 0.68 24.16
C ILE A 149 -2.27 1.14 24.23
N ASP A 150 -1.87 2.03 23.32
CA ASP A 150 -0.62 2.77 23.42
C ASP A 150 -0.81 3.98 24.35
N HIS A 151 -0.15 3.94 25.51
CA HIS A 151 -0.25 4.99 26.52
C HIS A 151 0.48 6.29 26.14
N ASN A 152 1.32 6.28 25.11
CA ASN A 152 1.97 7.50 24.60
C ASN A 152 1.10 8.28 23.63
N CYS A 153 -0.03 7.71 23.20
CA CYS A 153 -0.97 8.34 22.28
C CYS A 153 -2.25 8.74 23.03
N ASP A 154 -2.74 9.95 22.78
CA ASP A 154 -3.95 10.51 23.39
C ASP A 154 -5.12 10.66 22.40
N GLN A 155 -4.95 10.14 21.17
CA GLN A 155 -5.94 10.23 20.10
C GLN A 155 -6.32 8.87 19.51
N VAL A 156 -7.50 8.81 18.88
CA VAL A 156 -8.07 7.61 18.27
C VAL A 156 -8.54 7.95 16.86
N CYS A 157 -8.13 7.15 15.89
CA CYS A 157 -8.55 7.32 14.50
C CYS A 157 -10.02 6.96 14.29
N GLU A 158 -10.63 7.57 13.28
CA GLU A 158 -12.05 7.39 12.97
C GLU A 158 -12.44 5.91 12.74
N THR A 159 -11.57 5.09 12.16
CA THR A 159 -11.85 3.66 11.94
C THR A 159 -11.92 2.86 13.24
N CYS A 160 -10.99 3.11 14.18
CA CYS A 160 -11.02 2.50 15.51
C CYS A 160 -12.21 3.02 16.32
N ARG A 161 -12.48 4.33 16.24
CA ARG A 161 -13.61 4.97 16.92
C ARG A 161 -14.95 4.35 16.53
N ARG A 162 -15.20 4.14 15.24
CA ARG A 162 -16.43 3.49 14.75
C ARG A 162 -16.57 2.07 15.31
N SER A 163 -15.51 1.27 15.19
CA SER A 163 -15.51 -0.11 15.69
C SER A 163 -15.78 -0.18 17.21
N LEU A 164 -15.15 0.71 17.99
CA LEU A 164 -15.33 0.78 19.44
C LEU A 164 -16.75 1.16 19.83
N ARG A 165 -17.39 2.10 19.11
CA ARG A 165 -18.80 2.46 19.34
C ARG A 165 -19.75 1.31 19.06
N ASP A 166 -19.41 0.47 18.08
CA ASP A 166 -20.16 -0.74 17.76
C ASP A 166 -19.90 -1.89 18.75
N GLY A 167 -19.08 -1.67 19.80
CA GLY A 167 -18.70 -2.70 20.76
C GLY A 167 -17.76 -3.76 20.18
N LYS A 168 -17.08 -3.47 19.06
CA LYS A 168 -16.22 -4.41 18.34
C LYS A 168 -14.75 -4.05 18.50
N VAL A 169 -13.90 -5.07 18.61
CA VAL A 169 -12.44 -4.90 18.59
C VAL A 169 -12.01 -4.55 17.15
N PRO A 170 -11.36 -3.39 16.91
CA PRO A 170 -10.88 -3.04 15.57
C PRO A 170 -9.89 -4.10 15.05
N ARG A 171 -10.00 -4.46 13.77
CA ARG A 171 -9.20 -5.55 13.16
C ARG A 171 -7.70 -5.43 13.40
N ILE A 172 -7.16 -4.22 13.27
CA ILE A 172 -5.73 -3.90 13.43
C ILE A 172 -5.41 -3.24 14.78
N SER A 173 -6.25 -3.46 15.79
CA SER A 173 -5.99 -2.92 17.14
C SER A 173 -4.83 -3.64 17.82
N LEU A 174 -4.16 -2.96 18.74
CA LEU A 174 -3.12 -3.54 19.59
C LEU A 174 -3.65 -4.74 20.39
N ALA A 175 -4.94 -4.70 20.76
CA ALA A 175 -5.63 -5.81 21.42
C ALA A 175 -5.71 -7.09 20.58
N ASN A 176 -5.58 -7.04 19.25
CA ASN A 176 -5.60 -8.22 18.37
C ASN A 176 -4.20 -8.85 18.16
N GLY A 177 -3.34 -8.83 19.18
CA GLY A 177 -1.99 -9.41 19.09
C GLY A 177 -0.96 -8.54 18.36
N PHE A 178 -1.30 -7.27 18.06
CA PHE A 178 -0.37 -6.30 17.48
C PHE A 178 0.39 -5.48 18.54
N TRP A 179 0.14 -5.73 19.81
CA TRP A 179 0.84 -5.08 20.92
C TRP A 179 2.29 -5.56 21.01
N LEU A 180 3.24 -4.63 20.91
CA LEU A 180 4.68 -4.91 21.06
C LEU A 180 5.28 -4.33 22.35
N GLY A 181 4.54 -3.42 23.01
CA GLY A 181 5.04 -2.65 24.15
C GLY A 181 5.95 -1.49 23.77
N ALA A 182 6.36 -0.72 24.77
CA ALA A 182 7.32 0.35 24.59
C ALA A 182 8.70 -0.23 24.26
N VAL A 183 9.44 0.45 23.38
CA VAL A 183 10.84 0.08 23.09
C VAL A 183 11.66 0.30 24.38
N PRO A 184 12.33 -0.74 24.92
CA PRO A 184 13.21 -0.61 26.08
C PRO A 184 14.32 0.41 25.85
N GLN A 185 14.80 1.04 26.92
CA GLN A 185 15.77 2.13 26.81
C GLN A 185 17.09 1.66 26.19
N GLU A 186 17.47 0.43 26.50
CA GLU A 186 18.62 -0.31 25.99
C GLU A 186 18.56 -0.47 24.46
N LEU A 187 17.35 -0.55 23.89
CA LEU A 187 17.14 -0.69 22.45
C LEU A 187 16.99 0.65 21.71
N LYS A 188 16.82 1.78 22.42
CA LYS A 188 16.66 3.09 21.79
C LYS A 188 17.97 3.68 21.30
N THR A 189 19.07 3.43 22.00
CA THR A 189 20.38 4.06 21.74
C THR A 189 21.36 3.17 20.98
N LEU A 190 20.84 2.19 20.22
CA LEU A 190 21.70 1.29 19.47
C LEU A 190 22.36 1.98 18.29
N ASN A 191 23.65 1.71 18.10
CA ASN A 191 24.38 2.12 16.91
C ASN A 191 23.93 1.30 15.68
N PHE A 192 24.35 1.72 14.48
CA PHE A 192 23.93 1.05 13.24
C PHE A 192 24.32 -0.44 13.19
N MET A 193 25.51 -0.78 13.69
CA MET A 193 26.01 -2.15 13.71
C MET A 193 25.21 -3.04 14.68
N GLU A 194 24.89 -2.54 15.86
CA GLU A 194 24.05 -3.22 16.86
C GLU A 194 22.63 -3.44 16.34
N LYS A 195 22.04 -2.44 15.67
CA LYS A 195 20.74 -2.59 15.00
C LYS A 195 20.79 -3.72 13.96
N LEU A 196 21.85 -3.80 13.16
CA LEU A 196 22.02 -4.85 12.15
C LEU A 196 22.21 -6.24 12.78
N LEU A 197 22.93 -6.33 13.92
CA LEU A 197 23.11 -7.57 14.68
C LEU A 197 21.81 -8.06 15.33
N ILE A 198 21.00 -7.17 15.90
CA ILE A 198 19.68 -7.51 16.45
C ILE A 198 18.70 -7.88 15.33
N GLN A 199 18.74 -7.14 14.20
CA GLN A 199 17.92 -7.44 13.03
C GLN A 199 18.22 -8.84 12.47
N LYS A 200 19.48 -9.25 12.41
CA LYS A 200 19.93 -10.59 11.99
C LYS A 200 19.22 -11.73 12.72
N ILE A 201 18.90 -11.54 14.00
CA ILE A 201 18.22 -12.54 14.83
C ILE A 201 16.71 -12.60 14.53
N ARG A 202 16.12 -11.55 13.94
CA ARG A 202 14.70 -11.49 13.53
C ARG A 202 14.43 -11.81 12.06
N THR A 203 15.38 -11.61 11.15
CA THR A 203 15.15 -11.65 9.69
C THR A 203 15.21 -13.02 9.00
N ASN A 204 15.11 -14.15 9.72
CA ASN A 204 15.14 -15.47 9.06
C ASN A 204 13.76 -16.12 8.83
N CYS A 205 12.65 -15.41 9.04
CA CYS A 205 11.31 -15.94 8.78
C CYS A 205 10.51 -15.02 7.84
N CYS A 206 10.89 -14.96 6.57
CA CYS A 206 10.03 -14.39 5.53
C CYS A 206 9.11 -15.49 4.97
N PHE A 207 7.88 -15.57 5.47
CA PHE A 207 6.85 -16.45 4.90
C PHE A 207 5.96 -15.64 3.96
N VAL A 208 6.13 -15.85 2.65
CA VAL A 208 5.19 -15.34 1.65
C VAL A 208 4.13 -16.41 1.40
N LYS A 209 2.94 -16.24 2.00
CA LYS A 209 1.79 -17.09 1.67
C LYS A 209 1.22 -16.64 0.33
N VAL A 210 1.39 -17.46 -0.70
CA VAL A 210 0.78 -17.23 -2.02
C VAL A 210 -0.69 -17.66 -1.95
N SER A 211 -1.60 -16.71 -1.86
CA SER A 211 -3.05 -16.96 -1.92
C SER A 211 -3.61 -16.62 -3.30
N SER A 212 -3.23 -17.37 -4.34
CA SER A 212 -4.11 -17.75 -5.45
C SER A 212 -3.35 -18.65 -6.42
N GLY A 213 -3.98 -19.74 -6.85
CA GLY A 213 -3.52 -20.52 -7.99
C GLY A 213 -3.70 -19.70 -9.27
N MET A 214 -2.78 -19.89 -10.22
CA MET A 214 -2.86 -19.51 -11.64
C MET A 214 -2.19 -18.20 -12.12
N ARG A 215 -1.44 -17.45 -11.31
CA ARG A 215 -0.48 -16.45 -11.86
C ARG A 215 0.89 -16.55 -11.20
N LYS A 216 1.94 -16.69 -12.03
CA LYS A 216 3.34 -16.60 -11.59
C LYS A 216 3.58 -15.21 -11.00
N MET A 217 3.99 -15.13 -9.74
CA MET A 217 4.51 -13.89 -9.16
C MET A 217 5.91 -13.65 -9.73
N ILE A 218 6.13 -12.49 -10.33
CA ILE A 218 7.46 -12.00 -10.70
C ILE A 218 7.72 -10.80 -9.78
N SER A 219 8.64 -10.95 -8.83
CA SER A 219 9.09 -9.86 -7.95
C SER A 219 10.59 -9.72 -8.03
N HIS A 220 11.09 -8.49 -8.08
CA HIS A 220 12.50 -8.20 -7.92
C HIS A 220 12.86 -8.26 -6.44
N VAL A 221 13.69 -9.23 -6.06
CA VAL A 221 14.25 -9.31 -4.70
C VAL A 221 15.66 -8.74 -4.74
N ILE A 222 15.89 -7.70 -3.95
CA ILE A 222 17.24 -7.20 -3.67
C ILE A 222 17.64 -7.82 -2.33
N ALA A 223 18.42 -8.90 -2.41
CA ALA A 223 19.03 -9.51 -1.24
C ALA A 223 20.47 -8.98 -1.14
N PHE A 224 20.78 -8.34 -0.02
CA PHE A 224 22.16 -7.98 0.30
C PHE A 224 22.79 -9.15 1.04
N GLU A 225 23.94 -9.62 0.57
CA GLU A 225 24.76 -10.59 1.28
C GLU A 225 25.37 -9.88 2.49
N ALA A 226 24.66 -9.90 3.62
CA ALA A 226 25.27 -9.49 4.88
C ALA A 226 26.17 -10.64 5.33
N PRO A 227 27.50 -10.45 5.47
CA PRO A 227 28.35 -11.48 6.07
C PRO A 227 27.86 -11.70 7.50
N VAL A 228 27.16 -12.81 7.71
CA VAL A 228 26.74 -13.28 9.03
C VAL A 228 27.72 -14.34 9.43
N THR A 229 28.72 -13.96 10.23
CA THR A 229 29.46 -14.93 11.03
C THR A 229 28.43 -15.75 11.80
N LYS A 230 28.49 -17.09 11.66
CA LYS A 230 27.69 -18.00 12.50
C LYS A 230 28.09 -17.70 13.95
N VAL A 231 27.15 -17.20 14.74
CA VAL A 231 27.43 -16.79 16.13
C VAL A 231 27.40 -17.98 17.09
N TYR A 232 26.99 -19.18 16.66
CA TYR A 232 26.94 -20.37 17.50
C TYR A 232 27.30 -21.65 16.73
N ASP A 233 27.99 -22.56 17.43
CA ASP A 233 28.11 -24.00 17.12
C ASP A 233 26.92 -24.79 17.67
#